data_AF-A0A6J1X5T1-F1
#
_entry.id   AF-A0A6J1X5T1-F1
#
_cell.length_a   1.000
_cell.length_b   1.000
_cell.length_c   1.000
_cell.angle_alpha   90.00
_cell.angle_beta   90.00
_cell.angle_gamma   90.00
#
_symmetry.space_group_name_H-M   'P 1'
#
loop_
_entity.id
_entity.type
_entity.pdbx_description
1 polymer ?
#
loop_
_entity_poly.entity_id
_entity_poly.type
_entity_poly.pdbx_seq_one_letter_code
_entity_poly.pdbx_strand_id
1 'polypeptide(L)' 'MESVAKARERLAKYPLLFAKCSKQGTLYARCVLLKEDSVKKDDCAKEFQDFKSCLQSAAKDLKTRI' A
#
# COMPACT_ATOMS: atom_id res chain seq x y z
N MET A 1 0.47 -15.58 23.32
CA MET A 1 0.94 -15.51 21.91
C MET A 1 -0.18 -15.27 20.89
N GLU A 2 -1.42 -14.97 21.30
CA GLU A 2 -2.54 -14.76 20.36
C GLU A 2 -2.44 -13.48 19.54
N SER A 3 -1.86 -12.42 20.10
CA SER A 3 -1.63 -11.15 19.39
C SER A 3 -0.73 -11.32 18.17
N VAL A 4 0.32 -12.13 18.30
CA VAL A 4 1.27 -12.44 17.22
C VAL A 4 0.60 -13.28 16.14
N ALA A 5 -0.22 -14.28 16.53
CA ALA A 5 -0.96 -15.11 15.58
C ALA A 5 -1.91 -14.26 14.71
N LYS A 6 -2.72 -13.39 15.33
CA LYS A 6 -3.63 -12.47 14.62
C LYS A 6 -2.89 -11.49 13.69
N ALA A 7 -1.72 -11.00 14.11
CA ALA A 7 -0.89 -10.14 13.26
C ALA A 7 -0.36 -10.89 12.03
N ARG A 8 0.02 -12.17 12.20
CA ARG A 8 0.52 -13.02 11.11
C ARG A 8 -0.56 -13.30 10.07
N GLU A 9 -1.78 -13.61 10.50
CA GLU A 9 -2.93 -13.77 9.59
C GLU A 9 -3.24 -12.48 8.81
N ARG A 10 -3.11 -11.32 9.46
CA ARG A 10 -3.32 -10.02 8.81
C ARG A 10 -2.26 -9.75 7.74
N LEU A 11 -0.98 -9.98 8.07
CA LEU A 11 0.14 -9.81 7.16
C LEU A 11 0.07 -10.77 5.96
N ALA A 12 -0.44 -11.98 6.15
CA ALA A 12 -0.65 -12.93 5.04
C ALA A 12 -1.59 -12.39 3.95
N LYS A 13 -2.47 -11.43 4.28
CA LYS A 13 -3.39 -10.78 3.33
C LYS A 13 -2.78 -9.59 2.59
N TYR A 14 -1.65 -9.04 3.04
CA TYR A 14 -1.01 -7.87 2.41
C TYR A 14 -0.62 -8.13 0.94
N PRO A 15 -0.01 -9.27 0.56
CA PRO A 15 0.30 -9.55 -0.84
C PRO A 15 -0.91 -9.47 -1.77
N LEU A 16 -2.08 -9.95 -1.32
CA LEU A 16 -3.33 -9.88 -2.07
C LEU A 16 -3.82 -8.43 -2.25
N LEU A 17 -3.69 -7.61 -1.21
CA LEU A 17 -4.03 -6.18 -1.27
C LEU A 17 -3.13 -5.42 -2.24
N PHE A 18 -1.82 -5.66 -2.14
CA PHE A 18 -0.83 -5.05 -3.03
C PHE A 18 -1.01 -5.52 -4.47
N ALA A 19 -1.36 -6.78 -4.71
CA ALA A 19 -1.66 -7.28 -6.05
C ALA A 19 -2.87 -6.55 -6.68
N LYS A 20 -3.96 -6.35 -5.92
CA LYS A 20 -5.14 -5.59 -6.37
C LYS A 20 -4.81 -4.13 -6.70
N CYS A 21 -3.88 -3.52 -5.95
CA CYS A 21 -3.47 -2.13 -6.11
C CYS A 21 -2.13 -1.96 -6.84
N SER A 22 -1.69 -2.98 -7.58
CA SER A 22 -0.39 -3.03 -8.24
C SER A 22 -0.22 -1.86 -9.21
N LYS A 23 -1.26 -1.50 -9.97
CA LYS A 23 -1.24 -0.39 -10.91
C LYS A 23 -0.95 0.96 -10.23
N GLN A 24 -1.67 1.27 -9.15
CA GLN A 24 -1.46 2.51 -8.38
C GLN A 24 -0.11 2.49 -7.68
N GLY A 25 0.31 1.33 -7.17
CA GLY A 25 1.64 1.13 -6.58
C GLY A 25 2.78 1.38 -7.58
N THR A 26 2.65 0.92 -8.82
CA THR A 26 3.63 1.18 -9.88
C THR A 26 3.71 2.66 -10.25
N LEU A 27 2.59 3.38 -10.28
CA LEU A 27 2.60 4.82 -10.55
C LEU A 27 3.31 5.60 -9.43
N TYR A 28 3.01 5.26 -8.18
CA TYR A 28 3.71 5.84 -7.03
C TYR A 28 5.22 5.52 -7.06
N ALA A 29 5.58 4.25 -7.26
CA ALA A 29 6.97 3.82 -7.36
C ALA A 29 7.70 4.55 -8.50
N ARG A 30 7.04 4.74 -9.65
CA ARG A 30 7.62 5.49 -10.77
C ARG A 30 7.92 6.93 -10.40
N CYS A 31 7.01 7.62 -9.71
CA CYS A 31 7.27 8.99 -9.26
C CYS A 31 8.46 9.07 -8.29
N VAL A 32 8.54 8.12 -7.34
CA VAL A 32 9.65 8.07 -6.38
C VAL A 32 10.98 7.79 -7.08
N LEU A 33 11.02 6.79 -7.97
CA LEU A 33 12.23 6.42 -8.72
C LEU A 33 12.71 7.55 -9.64
N LEU A 34 11.79 8.32 -10.23
CA LEU A 34 12.14 9.49 -11.04
C LEU A 34 12.78 10.62 -10.20
N LYS A 35 12.58 10.61 -8.89
CA LYS A 35 13.07 11.62 -7.95
C LYS A 35 14.04 11.03 -6.92
N GLU A 36 14.64 9.87 -7.18
CA GLU A 36 15.41 9.09 -6.20
C GLU A 36 16.47 9.93 -5.46
N ASP A 37 17.21 10.79 -6.17
CA ASP A 37 18.22 11.69 -5.58
C ASP A 37 17.66 12.88 -4.79
N SER A 38 16.40 13.25 -4.98
CA SER A 38 15.84 14.51 -4.45
C SER A 38 14.41 14.40 -3.92
N VAL A 39 13.95 13.18 -3.60
CA VAL A 39 12.58 12.95 -3.15
C VAL A 39 12.33 13.73 -1.86
N LYS A 40 11.44 14.73 -1.92
CA LYS A 40 10.99 15.44 -0.73
C LYS A 40 9.66 14.86 -0.28
N LYS A 41 9.33 15.14 0.97
CA LYS A 41 8.00 14.85 1.49
C LYS A 41 6.96 15.51 0.58
N ASP A 42 5.90 14.77 0.26
CA ASP A 42 4.77 15.20 -0.57
C ASP A 42 5.01 15.34 -2.08
N ASP A 43 6.22 15.05 -2.58
CA ASP A 43 6.54 15.12 -4.03
C ASP A 43 5.70 14.17 -4.90
N CYS A 44 5.29 13.04 -4.33
CA CYS A 44 4.44 12.02 -4.96
C CYS A 44 3.15 11.82 -4.15
N ALA A 45 2.71 12.86 -3.43
CA ALA A 45 1.55 12.79 -2.53
C ALA A 45 0.29 12.33 -3.25
N LYS A 46 0.08 12.78 -4.49
CA LYS A 46 -1.13 12.46 -5.26
C LYS A 46 -1.20 10.96 -5.58
N GLU A 47 -0.13 10.41 -6.16
CA GLU A 47 -0.02 8.98 -6.45
C GLU A 47 -0.07 8.12 -5.19
N PHE A 48 0.52 8.62 -4.09
CA PHE A 48 0.44 7.96 -2.79
C PHE A 48 -1.00 7.93 -2.26
N GLN A 49 -1.76 9.02 -2.36
CA GLN A 49 -3.16 9.06 -1.91
C GLN A 49 -4.03 8.10 -2.74
N ASP A 50 -3.83 8.04 -4.06
CA ASP A 50 -4.52 7.08 -4.92
C ASP A 50 -4.20 5.63 -4.54
N PHE A 51 -2.91 5.33 -4.32
CA PHE A 51 -2.48 4.02 -3.87
C PHE A 51 -3.05 3.65 -2.49
N LYS A 52 -3.01 4.57 -1.53
CA LYS A 52 -3.56 4.41 -0.19
C LYS A 52 -5.07 4.18 -0.23
N SER A 53 -5.80 4.95 -1.04
CA SER A 53 -7.25 4.81 -1.20
C SER A 53 -7.62 3.43 -1.77
N CYS A 54 -6.84 2.95 -2.75
CA CYS A 54 -6.99 1.60 -3.26
C CYS A 54 -6.74 0.55 -2.17
N LEU A 55 -5.65 0.65 -1.42
CA LEU A 55 -5.31 -0.29 -0.35
C LEU A 55 -6.40 -0.33 0.73
N GLN A 56 -6.92 0.84 1.15
CA GLN A 56 -8.00 0.92 2.14
C GLN A 56 -9.29 0.29 1.63
N SER A 57 -9.62 0.49 0.35
CA SER A 57 -10.79 -0.12 -0.28
C SER A 57 -10.66 -1.63 -0.38
N ALA A 58 -9.49 -2.12 -0.81
CA ALA A 58 -9.18 -3.54 -0.87
C ALA A 58 -9.17 -4.19 0.54
N ALA A 59 -8.70 -3.46 1.55
CA ALA A 59 -8.68 -3.93 2.93
C ALA A 59 -10.09 -4.10 3.51
N LYS A 60 -11.00 -3.15 3.21
CA LYS A 60 -12.42 -3.27 3.54
C LYS A 60 -13.06 -4.49 2.89
N ASP A 61 -12.78 -4.73 1.62
CA ASP A 61 -13.26 -5.90 0.86
C ASP A 61 -12.78 -7.23 1.48
N LEU A 62 -11.51 -7.30 1.88
CA LEU A 62 -10.89 -8.47 2.53
C LEU A 62 -11.14 -8.56 4.05
N LYS A 63 -12.01 -7.69 4.59
CA LYS A 63 -12.33 -7.57 6.03
C LYS A 63 -11.07 -7.54 6.90
N THR A 64 -10.04 -6.85 6.44
CA THR A 64 -8.75 -6.76 7.11
C THR A 64 -8.41 -5.31 7.38
N ARG A 65 -7.61 -5.05 8.41
CA ARG A 65 -7.14 -3.70 8.75
C ARG A 65 -5.73 -3.52 8.18
N ILE A 66 -5.44 -2.34 7.67
CA ILE A 66 -4.11 -1.93 7.22
C ILE A 66 -3.71 -0.62 7.86
#